data_AF-A0A536D6Q2-F1
#
_entry.id   AF-A0A536D6Q2-F1
#
_cell.length_a   1.000
_cell.length_b   1.000
_cell.length_c   1.000
_cell.angle_alpha   90.00
_cell.angle_beta   90.00
_cell.angle_gamma   90.00
#
_symmetry.space_group_name_H-M   'P 1'
#
loop_
_entity.id
_entity.type
_entity.pdbx_description
1 polymer ?
#
loop_
_entity_poly.entity_id
_entity_poly.type
_entity_poly.pdbx_seq_one_letter_code
_entity_poly.pdbx_strand_id
1 'polypeptide(L)'
;SWPLLARPVLYYAEYTNLGTDQFSGQPLYALIYNLGNPWIWWTSIPCVLSLPYFIIRHRSFPAAVILVGFITQYLPWEPITRVLFIYEMIGGLIFMVLALAFVLTWIAEHAPPWGHQVSIAHLVIAVLFFMYFYPVWAALPLSEGAWFRGPDSPPWGPKLWLTNCDPKLPISEPQLFCWN
;
A
#
# COMPACT_ATOMS: atom_id res chain seq x y z
N SER A 1 0.24 -9.44 8.57
CA SER A 1 1.13 -8.40 7.99
C SER A 1 0.47 -7.68 6.81
N TRP A 2 -0.41 -8.35 6.06
CA TRP A 2 -0.95 -7.81 4.81
C TRP A 2 -1.80 -6.54 4.96
N PRO A 3 -2.68 -6.39 5.98
CA PRO A 3 -3.45 -5.17 6.13
C PRO A 3 -2.59 -3.91 6.34
N LEU A 4 -1.32 -4.04 6.73
CA LEU A 4 -0.41 -2.92 6.92
C LEU A 4 0.53 -2.71 5.73
N LEU A 5 0.41 -3.50 4.66
CA LEU A 5 1.35 -3.56 3.54
C LEU A 5 2.81 -3.77 3.95
N ALA A 6 3.05 -4.36 5.12
CA ALA A 6 4.37 -4.39 5.74
C ALA A 6 5.41 -5.25 4.99
N ARG A 7 4.98 -6.10 4.06
CA ARG A 7 5.85 -7.01 3.29
C ARG A 7 5.38 -7.07 1.83
N PRO A 8 5.83 -6.15 0.95
CA PRO A 8 5.58 -6.25 -0.48
C PRO A 8 6.33 -7.46 -1.06
N VAL A 9 5.78 -8.05 -2.11
CA VAL A 9 6.37 -9.23 -2.77
C VAL A 9 7.08 -8.79 -4.04
N LEU A 10 8.34 -9.17 -4.22
CA LEU A 10 9.11 -8.89 -5.43
C LEU A 10 8.65 -9.84 -6.56
N TYR A 11 8.20 -9.28 -7.68
CA TYR A 11 7.71 -10.02 -8.85
C TYR A 11 8.74 -10.09 -9.98
N TYR A 12 9.55 -9.05 -10.12
CA TYR A 12 10.58 -8.96 -11.15
C TYR A 12 11.78 -8.22 -10.59
N ALA A 13 12.98 -8.67 -10.96
CA ALA A 13 14.21 -7.99 -10.61
C ALA A 13 15.27 -8.19 -11.69
N GLU A 14 15.71 -7.08 -12.25
CA GLU A 14 16.84 -7.01 -13.16
C GLU A 14 17.90 -6.07 -12.57
N TYR A 15 19.07 -6.63 -12.29
CA TYR A 15 20.19 -5.92 -11.69
C TYR A 15 21.35 -5.66 -12.68
N THR A 16 21.33 -6.32 -13.84
CA THR A 16 22.43 -6.28 -14.82
C THR A 16 21.92 -5.76 -16.17
N ASN A 17 22.84 -5.34 -17.04
CA ASN A 17 22.55 -4.91 -18.42
C ASN A 17 21.65 -3.66 -18.62
N LEU A 18 21.31 -2.93 -17.55
CA LEU A 18 20.51 -1.69 -17.64
C LEU A 18 21.35 -0.42 -17.83
N GLY A 19 22.67 -0.52 -17.71
CA GLY A 19 23.60 0.60 -17.79
C GLY A 19 23.75 1.36 -16.46
N THR A 20 24.33 2.54 -16.55
CA THR A 20 24.54 3.45 -15.41
C THR A 20 23.75 4.73 -15.62
N ASP A 21 23.17 5.25 -14.56
CA ASP A 21 22.50 6.54 -14.60
C ASP A 21 23.51 7.66 -14.87
N GLN A 22 23.17 8.54 -15.82
CA GLN A 22 24.01 9.65 -16.26
C GLN A 22 24.13 10.76 -15.21
N PHE A 23 23.17 10.87 -14.29
CA PHE A 23 23.17 11.90 -13.25
C PHE A 23 23.86 11.45 -11.98
N SER A 24 23.54 10.24 -11.49
CA SER A 24 24.11 9.70 -10.24
C SER A 24 25.38 8.87 -10.45
N GLY A 25 25.67 8.42 -11.68
CA GLY A 25 26.78 7.50 -11.96
C GLY A 25 26.58 6.10 -11.38
N GLN A 26 25.40 5.79 -10.85
CA GLN A 26 25.08 4.52 -10.19
C GLN A 26 24.52 3.49 -11.18
N PRO A 27 24.66 2.19 -10.90
CA PRO A 27 23.98 1.16 -11.70
C PRO A 27 22.47 1.34 -11.64
N LEU A 28 21.82 1.07 -12.78
CA LEU A 28 20.37 1.10 -12.91
C LEU A 28 19.79 -0.28 -12.54
N TYR A 29 18.74 -0.30 -11.73
CA TYR A 29 17.97 -1.49 -11.39
C TYR A 29 16.51 -1.32 -11.79
N ALA A 30 15.90 -2.39 -12.30
CA ALA A 30 14.49 -2.45 -12.64
C ALA A 30 13.83 -3.53 -11.77
N LEU A 31 13.01 -3.10 -10.81
CA LEU A 31 12.34 -3.97 -9.85
C LEU A 31 10.83 -3.77 -9.95
N ILE A 32 10.05 -4.86 -9.86
CA ILE A 32 8.59 -4.80 -9.70
C ILE A 32 8.22 -5.34 -8.34
N TYR A 33 7.62 -4.50 -7.51
CA TYR A 33 7.06 -4.91 -6.23
C TYR A 33 5.53 -4.92 -6.28
N ASN A 34 4.94 -6.03 -5.84
CA ASN A 34 3.52 -6.13 -5.57
C ASN A 34 3.20 -5.41 -4.26
N LEU A 35 2.94 -4.11 -4.40
CA LEU A 35 2.53 -3.19 -3.35
C LEU A 35 1.24 -2.49 -3.79
N GLY A 36 0.17 -2.61 -3.01
CA GLY A 36 -1.04 -1.81 -3.23
C GLY A 36 -0.80 -0.34 -2.90
N ASN A 37 -1.66 0.57 -3.37
CA ASN A 37 -1.54 2.00 -3.03
C ASN A 37 -1.65 2.18 -1.50
N PRO A 38 -0.57 2.59 -0.80
CA PRO A 38 -0.57 2.65 0.66
C PRO A 38 -1.60 3.62 1.22
N TRP A 39 -1.91 4.70 0.50
CA TRP A 39 -2.92 5.66 0.91
C TRP A 39 -4.32 5.04 0.96
N ILE A 40 -4.75 4.39 -0.12
CA ILE A 40 -6.04 3.70 -0.18
C ILE A 40 -6.09 2.58 0.86
N TRP A 41 -4.98 1.86 1.00
CA TRP A 41 -4.87 0.75 1.93
C TRP A 41 -5.06 1.19 3.38
N TRP A 42 -4.29 2.18 3.83
CA TRP A 42 -4.31 2.62 5.22
C TRP A 42 -5.57 3.40 5.58
N THR A 43 -6.14 4.15 4.65
CA THR A 43 -7.40 4.87 4.88
C THR A 43 -8.62 3.95 4.89
N SER A 44 -8.59 2.83 4.18
CA SER A 44 -9.70 1.88 4.18
C SER A 44 -9.77 1.02 5.46
N ILE A 45 -8.66 0.77 6.17
CA ILE A 45 -8.66 0.07 7.47
C ILE A 45 -9.59 0.76 8.49
N PRO A 46 -9.44 2.05 8.85
CA PRO A 46 -10.35 2.70 9.77
C PRO A 46 -11.78 2.78 9.22
N CYS A 47 -11.96 2.84 7.89
CA CYS A 47 -13.29 2.80 7.29
C CYS A 47 -13.98 1.45 7.54
N VAL A 48 -13.28 0.33 7.36
CA VAL A 48 -13.80 -1.02 7.68
C VAL A 48 -14.10 -1.13 9.17
N LEU A 49 -13.22 -0.63 10.05
CA LEU A 49 -13.43 -0.62 11.50
C LEU A 49 -14.61 0.25 11.94
N SER A 50 -15.01 1.24 11.14
CA SER A 50 -16.18 2.08 11.40
C SER A 50 -17.51 1.41 11.01
N LEU A 51 -17.50 0.40 10.13
CA LEU A 51 -18.74 -0.26 9.66
C LEU A 51 -19.60 -0.87 10.78
N PRO A 52 -19.05 -1.56 11.80
CA PRO A 52 -19.83 -2.03 12.94
C PRO A 52 -20.65 -0.92 13.62
N TYR A 53 -20.08 0.28 13.74
CA TYR A 53 -20.77 1.43 14.32
C TYR A 53 -22.00 1.82 13.47
N PHE A 54 -21.84 1.90 12.14
CA PHE A 54 -22.95 2.20 11.23
C PHE A 54 -24.03 1.11 11.23
N ILE A 55 -23.63 -0.16 11.33
CA ILE A 55 -24.56 -1.30 11.42
C ILE A 55 -25.41 -1.21 12.69
N ILE A 56 -24.80 -0.93 13.85
CA ILE A 56 -25.51 -0.90 15.12
C ILE A 56 -26.36 0.38 15.26
N ARG A 57 -25.78 1.54 14.94
CA ARG A 57 -26.42 2.85 15.18
C ARG A 57 -27.43 3.25 14.10
N HIS A 58 -27.11 2.96 12.85
CA HIS A 58 -27.90 3.36 11.68
C HIS A 58 -28.63 2.19 11.01
N ARG A 59 -28.44 0.94 11.48
CA ARG A 59 -29.07 -0.28 10.93
C ARG A 59 -28.86 -0.40 9.40
N SER A 60 -27.72 0.09 8.91
CA SER A 60 -27.44 0.15 7.47
C SER A 60 -27.11 -1.23 6.91
N PHE A 61 -28.01 -1.75 6.07
CA PHE A 61 -27.81 -3.01 5.34
C PHE A 61 -26.54 -3.01 4.45
N PRO A 62 -26.21 -1.93 3.70
CA PRO A 62 -25.01 -1.90 2.87
C PRO A 62 -23.71 -2.09 3.68
N ALA A 63 -23.59 -1.44 4.84
CA ALA A 63 -22.41 -1.60 5.69
C ALA A 63 -22.26 -3.04 6.22
N ALA A 64 -23.38 -3.72 6.51
CA ALA A 64 -23.37 -5.12 6.93
C ALA A 64 -22.87 -6.03 5.81
N VAL A 65 -23.34 -5.85 4.58
CA VAL A 65 -22.89 -6.62 3.41
C VAL A 65 -21.39 -6.43 3.17
N ILE A 66 -20.91 -5.17 3.23
CA ILE A 66 -19.49 -4.87 3.04
C ILE A 66 -18.64 -5.53 4.13
N LEU A 67 -19.04 -5.41 5.40
CA LEU A 67 -18.30 -5.99 6.52
C LEU A 67 -18.28 -7.52 6.46
N VAL A 68 -19.41 -8.16 6.21
CA VAL A 68 -19.50 -9.63 6.08
C VAL A 68 -18.70 -10.11 4.88
N GLY A 69 -18.72 -9.37 3.77
CA GLY A 69 -17.90 -9.67 2.60
C GLY A 69 -16.40 -9.61 2.90
N PHE A 70 -15.95 -8.55 3.60
CA PHE A 70 -14.57 -8.42 4.04
C PHE A 70 -14.16 -9.57 4.98
N ILE A 71 -14.98 -9.87 5.98
CA ILE A 71 -14.72 -10.94 6.96
C ILE A 71 -14.64 -12.30 6.26
N THR A 72 -15.57 -12.60 5.36
CA THR A 72 -15.59 -13.84 4.58
C THR A 72 -14.38 -13.95 3.66
N GLN A 73 -13.85 -12.83 3.17
CA GLN A 73 -12.62 -12.85 2.35
C GLN A 73 -11.34 -12.81 3.17
N TYR A 74 -11.37 -12.44 4.46
CA TYR A 74 -10.17 -12.32 5.29
C TYR A 74 -9.97 -13.52 6.21
N LEU A 75 -11.03 -13.95 6.92
CA LEU A 75 -10.95 -15.01 7.93
C LEU A 75 -10.52 -16.39 7.39
N PRO A 76 -10.94 -16.85 6.19
CA PRO A 76 -10.56 -18.18 5.73
C PRO A 76 -9.05 -18.37 5.54
N TRP A 77 -8.30 -17.28 5.39
CA TRP A 77 -6.85 -17.32 5.18
C TRP A 77 -6.04 -17.38 6.47
N GLU A 78 -6.62 -17.03 7.61
CA GLU A 78 -5.95 -17.08 8.92
C GLU A 78 -5.53 -18.51 9.34
N PRO A 79 -6.38 -19.55 9.21
CA PRO A 79 -6.03 -20.90 9.64
C PRO A 79 -5.18 -21.68 8.62
N ILE A 80 -4.87 -21.09 7.45
CA ILE A 80 -4.15 -21.80 6.39
C ILE A 80 -2.65 -21.77 6.67
N THR A 81 -2.05 -22.95 6.84
CA THR A 81 -0.63 -23.13 7.15
C THR A 81 0.31 -23.06 5.94
N ARG A 82 -0.24 -22.87 4.74
CA ARG A 82 0.55 -22.77 3.50
C ARG A 82 1.16 -21.37 3.35
N VAL A 83 2.14 -21.24 2.47
CA VAL A 83 2.71 -19.92 2.12
C VAL A 83 1.64 -19.10 1.43
N LEU A 84 1.28 -17.97 2.04
CA LEU A 84 0.30 -17.05 1.52
C LEU A 84 0.95 -15.70 1.22
N PHE A 85 0.51 -15.08 0.14
CA PHE A 85 1.03 -13.82 -0.34
C PHE A 85 -0.07 -12.76 -0.39
N ILE A 86 0.36 -11.50 -0.58
CA ILE A 86 -0.54 -10.34 -0.55
C ILE A 86 -1.66 -10.37 -1.60
N TYR A 87 -1.48 -11.10 -2.71
CA TYR A 87 -2.49 -11.19 -3.76
C TYR A 87 -3.75 -11.94 -3.33
N GLU A 88 -3.70 -12.83 -2.34
CA GLU A 88 -4.90 -13.52 -1.81
C GLU A 88 -5.87 -12.52 -1.15
N MET A 89 -5.33 -11.40 -0.67
CA MET A 89 -6.13 -10.33 -0.07
C MET A 89 -6.75 -9.39 -1.12
N ILE A 90 -6.54 -9.62 -2.42
CA ILE A 90 -7.15 -8.78 -3.47
C ILE A 90 -8.69 -8.86 -3.43
N GLY A 91 -9.25 -10.01 -3.04
CA GLY A 91 -10.68 -10.17 -2.81
C GLY A 91 -11.18 -9.32 -1.63
N GLY A 92 -10.42 -9.28 -0.54
CA GLY A 92 -10.70 -8.42 0.61
C GLY A 92 -10.56 -6.92 0.30
N LEU A 93 -9.63 -6.54 -0.57
CA LEU A 93 -9.41 -5.16 -1.00
C LEU A 93 -10.66 -4.55 -1.64
N ILE A 94 -11.42 -5.32 -2.42
CA ILE A 94 -12.67 -4.85 -3.03
C ILE A 94 -13.62 -4.34 -1.94
N PHE A 95 -13.78 -5.09 -0.86
CA PHE A 95 -14.61 -4.69 0.28
C PHE A 95 -14.01 -3.52 1.07
N MET A 96 -12.68 -3.42 1.18
CA MET A 96 -12.01 -2.26 1.77
C MET A 96 -12.29 -0.98 1.00
N VAL A 97 -12.24 -1.02 -0.33
CA VAL A 97 -12.56 0.12 -1.21
C VAL A 97 -14.05 0.47 -1.13
N LEU A 98 -14.94 -0.52 -1.06
CA LEU A 98 -16.37 -0.26 -0.83
C LEU A 98 -16.64 0.39 0.53
N ALA A 99 -15.95 -0.05 1.59
CA ALA A 99 -16.05 0.55 2.92
C ALA A 99 -15.61 2.02 2.89
N LEU A 100 -14.49 2.30 2.21
CA LEU A 100 -13.98 3.65 2.01
C LEU A 100 -14.98 4.53 1.26
N ALA A 101 -15.53 4.04 0.14
CA ALA A 101 -16.54 4.76 -0.64
C ALA A 101 -17.81 5.03 0.18
N PHE A 102 -18.27 4.06 0.97
CA PHE A 102 -19.41 4.22 1.87
C PHE A 102 -19.18 5.33 2.90
N VAL A 103 -18.03 5.33 3.57
CA VAL A 103 -17.70 6.35 4.58
C VAL A 103 -17.54 7.73 3.95
N LEU A 104 -16.84 7.84 2.81
CA LEU A 104 -16.67 9.12 2.10
C LEU A 104 -18.02 9.69 1.62
N THR A 105 -18.93 8.83 1.15
CA THR A 105 -20.28 9.24 0.74
C THR A 105 -21.08 9.73 1.94
N TRP A 106 -21.03 9.01 3.06
CA TRP A 106 -21.71 9.41 4.29
C TRP A 106 -21.21 10.78 4.80
N ILE A 107 -19.90 11.00 4.78
CA ILE A 107 -19.29 12.29 5.16
C ILE A 107 -19.73 13.40 4.20
N ALA A 108 -19.77 13.13 2.89
CA ALA A 108 -20.21 14.10 1.88
C ALA A 108 -21.65 14.56 2.08
N GLU A 109 -22.55 13.66 2.49
CA GLU A 109 -23.96 13.95 2.74
C GLU A 109 -24.21 14.67 4.07
N HIS A 110 -23.48 14.30 5.14
CA HIS A 110 -23.76 14.78 6.50
C HIS A 110 -22.94 16.01 6.92
N ALA A 111 -21.89 16.37 6.19
CA ALA A 111 -21.05 17.53 6.49
C ALA A 111 -20.79 18.46 5.27
N PRO A 112 -21.83 18.99 4.60
CA PRO A 112 -21.63 19.96 3.51
C PRO A 112 -21.13 21.32 4.06
N PRO A 113 -20.17 22.00 3.38
CA PRO A 113 -19.51 21.63 2.11
C PRO A 113 -18.22 20.81 2.27
N TRP A 114 -17.78 20.58 3.51
CA TRP A 114 -16.47 19.99 3.81
C TRP A 114 -16.38 18.54 3.34
N GLY A 115 -17.46 17.78 3.41
CA GLY A 115 -17.43 16.36 3.05
C GLY A 115 -17.12 16.10 1.58
N HIS A 116 -17.63 16.92 0.66
CA HIS A 116 -17.27 16.81 -0.76
C HIS A 116 -15.79 17.18 -1.00
N GLN A 117 -15.29 18.19 -0.30
CA GLN A 117 -13.87 18.57 -0.36
C GLN A 117 -12.96 17.46 0.17
N VAL A 118 -13.34 16.77 1.25
CA VAL A 118 -12.61 15.62 1.80
C VAL A 118 -12.54 14.48 0.79
N SER A 119 -13.65 14.14 0.14
CA SER A 119 -13.69 13.10 -0.90
C SER A 119 -12.79 13.44 -2.09
N ILE A 120 -12.83 14.69 -2.57
CA ILE A 120 -11.92 15.15 -3.64
C ILE A 120 -10.46 15.10 -3.17
N ALA A 121 -10.15 15.63 -1.98
CA ALA A 121 -8.81 15.64 -1.45
C ALA A 121 -8.25 14.21 -1.31
N HIS A 122 -9.08 13.27 -0.85
CA HIS A 122 -8.71 11.87 -0.76
C HIS A 122 -8.35 11.29 -2.13
N LEU A 123 -9.16 11.53 -3.17
CA LEU A 123 -8.89 11.08 -4.53
C LEU A 123 -7.62 11.70 -5.10
N VAL A 124 -7.42 13.01 -4.91
CA VAL A 124 -6.21 13.71 -5.35
C VAL A 124 -4.96 13.08 -4.70
N ILE A 125 -4.99 12.84 -3.38
CA ILE A 125 -3.87 12.21 -2.68
C ILE A 125 -3.66 10.78 -3.19
N ALA A 126 -4.72 10.01 -3.44
CA ALA A 126 -4.61 8.67 -4.00
C ALA A 126 -3.90 8.67 -5.37
N VAL A 127 -4.22 9.63 -6.24
CA VAL A 127 -3.56 9.81 -7.55
C VAL A 127 -2.10 10.25 -7.38
N LEU A 128 -1.80 11.15 -6.44
CA LEU A 128 -0.41 11.55 -6.16
C LEU A 128 0.44 10.37 -5.68
N PHE A 129 -0.11 9.53 -4.79
CA PHE A 129 0.56 8.30 -4.36
C PHE A 129 0.75 7.31 -5.52
N PHE A 130 -0.25 7.19 -6.41
CA PHE A 130 -0.12 6.37 -7.62
C PHE A 130 1.03 6.87 -8.50
N MET A 131 1.12 8.17 -8.76
CA MET A 131 2.19 8.77 -9.55
C MET A 131 3.57 8.58 -8.90
N TYR A 132 3.65 8.69 -7.57
CA TYR A 132 4.89 8.48 -6.83
C TYR A 132 5.38 7.02 -6.87
N PHE A 133 4.47 6.05 -6.74
CA PHE A 133 4.81 4.62 -6.81
C PHE A 133 4.78 4.03 -8.23
N TYR A 134 4.40 4.80 -9.24
CA TYR A 134 4.32 4.35 -10.63
C TYR A 134 5.62 3.71 -11.16
N PRO A 135 6.83 4.27 -10.90
CA PRO A 135 8.07 3.65 -11.35
C PRO A 135 8.27 2.22 -10.82
N VAL A 136 7.72 1.93 -9.64
CA VAL A 136 7.79 0.61 -8.99
C VAL A 136 6.92 -0.42 -9.68
N TRP A 137 5.75 -0.01 -10.16
CA TRP A 137 4.84 -0.93 -10.86
C TRP A 137 5.20 -1.12 -12.34
N ALA A 138 5.80 -0.09 -12.96
CA ALA A 138 6.17 -0.10 -14.36
C ALA A 138 7.58 -0.65 -14.66
N ALA A 139 8.30 -1.13 -13.64
CA ALA A 139 9.69 -1.60 -13.76
C ALA A 139 10.63 -0.56 -14.38
N LEU A 140 10.43 0.73 -14.09
CA LEU A 140 11.29 1.76 -14.65
C LEU A 140 12.73 1.59 -14.11
N PRO A 141 13.75 1.70 -14.97
CA PRO A 141 15.13 1.64 -14.52
C PRO A 141 15.42 2.88 -13.67
N LEU A 142 15.69 2.65 -12.38
CA LEU A 142 16.09 3.71 -11.44
C LEU A 142 17.47 3.40 -10.88
N SER A 143 18.21 4.45 -10.53
CA SER A 143 19.50 4.34 -9.84
C SER A 143 19.35 3.58 -8.52
N GLU A 144 20.35 2.81 -8.11
CA GLU A 144 20.40 2.09 -6.84
C GLU A 144 19.94 2.93 -5.63
N GLY A 145 20.42 4.18 -5.50
CA GLY A 145 20.07 5.07 -4.40
C GLY A 145 18.62 5.54 -4.39
N ALA A 146 17.88 5.39 -5.49
CA ALA A 146 16.45 5.70 -5.54
C ALA A 146 15.58 4.55 -5.01
N TRP A 147 16.08 3.32 -5.11
CA TRP A 147 15.42 2.11 -4.60
C TRP A 147 15.69 1.89 -3.10
N PHE A 148 16.96 2.04 -2.69
CA PHE A 148 17.40 1.80 -1.33
C PHE A 148 17.66 3.13 -0.60
N ARG A 149 17.24 3.23 0.65
CA ARG A 149 17.48 4.43 1.46
C ARG A 149 18.97 4.48 1.83
N GLY A 150 19.69 5.44 1.27
CA GLY A 150 21.08 5.75 1.60
C GLY A 150 21.33 7.26 1.70
N PRO A 151 22.57 7.67 2.06
CA PRO A 151 22.97 9.08 2.13
C PRO A 151 22.70 9.85 0.83
N ASP A 152 22.83 9.16 -0.30
CA ASP A 152 22.64 9.72 -1.65
C ASP A 152 21.23 9.48 -2.22
N SER A 153 20.26 9.09 -1.38
CA SER A 153 18.91 8.77 -1.86
C SER A 153 18.12 10.02 -2.26
N PRO A 154 17.66 10.15 -3.52
CA PRO A 154 16.86 11.29 -3.92
C PRO A 154 15.56 11.37 -3.10
N PRO A 155 15.07 12.58 -2.78
CA PRO A 155 13.83 12.75 -2.02
C PRO A 155 12.60 12.23 -2.78
N TRP A 156 12.69 12.13 -4.12
CA TRP A 156 11.61 11.75 -5.01
C TRP A 156 11.57 10.26 -5.36
N GLY A 157 12.60 9.48 -5.04
CA GLY A 157 12.61 8.03 -5.32
C GLY A 157 11.52 7.32 -4.50
N PRO A 158 10.85 6.28 -5.04
CA PRO A 158 9.86 5.50 -4.32
C PRO A 158 10.55 4.67 -3.25
N LYS A 159 10.86 5.33 -2.14
CA LYS A 159 11.48 4.69 -0.99
C LYS A 159 10.48 3.62 -0.55
N LEU A 160 10.85 2.35 -0.63
CA LEU A 160 10.03 1.27 -0.09
C LEU A 160 10.17 1.33 1.43
N TRP A 161 9.35 2.18 2.08
CA TRP A 161 9.50 2.54 3.50
C TRP A 161 9.42 1.33 4.45
N LEU A 162 8.91 0.20 3.96
CA LEU A 162 8.58 -1.02 4.72
C LEU A 162 9.57 -2.17 4.50
N THR A 163 10.52 -2.05 3.56
CA THR A 163 11.58 -3.04 3.31
C THR A 163 12.94 -2.34 3.39
N ASN A 164 13.35 -2.00 4.61
CA ASN A 164 14.66 -1.39 4.86
C ASN A 164 15.69 -2.48 5.21
N CYS A 165 16.06 -3.32 4.25
CA CYS A 165 17.29 -4.10 4.39
C CYS A 165 18.37 -3.40 3.60
N ASP A 166 19.15 -2.58 4.29
CA ASP A 166 20.34 -1.97 3.72
C ASP A 166 21.45 -3.02 3.74
N PRO A 167 21.87 -3.56 2.58
CA PRO A 167 22.96 -4.53 2.53
C PRO A 167 24.31 -3.94 2.95
N LYS A 168 24.42 -2.61 3.08
CA LYS A 168 25.64 -1.89 3.46
C LYS A 168 25.73 -1.58 4.96
N LEU A 169 24.68 -1.79 5.73
CA LEU A 169 24.72 -1.60 7.19
C LEU A 169 25.44 -2.78 7.87
N PRO A 170 26.30 -2.52 8.87
CA PRO A 170 26.95 -3.57 9.64
C PRO A 170 25.93 -4.39 10.42
N ILE A 171 26.18 -5.71 10.56
CA ILE A 171 25.32 -6.70 11.25
C ILE A 171 24.96 -6.27 12.69
N SER A 172 25.74 -5.37 13.30
CA SER A 172 25.56 -4.86 14.65
C SER A 172 24.41 -3.85 14.82
N GLU A 173 23.88 -3.27 13.73
CA GLU A 173 22.75 -2.34 13.81
C GLU A 173 21.41 -3.07 13.58
N PRO A 174 20.44 -3.00 14.51
CA PRO A 174 19.16 -3.66 14.33
C PRO A 174 18.39 -3.01 13.17
N GLN A 175 18.21 -3.74 12.08
CA GLN A 175 17.41 -3.29 10.95
C GLN A 175 15.92 -3.45 11.26
N LEU A 176 15.25 -2.34 11.56
CA LEU A 176 13.80 -2.31 11.74
C LEU A 176 13.11 -2.75 10.45
N PHE A 177 12.26 -3.77 10.55
CA PHE A 177 11.50 -4.37 9.44
C PHE A 177 12.33 -5.18 8.42
N CYS A 178 13.53 -5.62 8.78
CA CYS A 178 14.17 -6.74 8.09
C CYS A 178 13.69 -8.06 8.64
N TRP A 179 13.14 -8.87 7.75
CA TRP A 179 12.66 -10.19 8.06
C TRP A 179 13.56 -11.17 7.32
N ASN A 180 14.19 -12.08 8.06
CA ASN A 180 14.97 -13.20 7.52
C ASN A 180 14.11 -14.12 6.65
#